data_AF-A0A076FA68-F1
#
_entry.id   AF-A0A076FA68-F1
#
_cell.length_a   1.000
_cell.length_b   1.000
_cell.length_c   1.000
_cell.angle_alpha   90.00
_cell.angle_beta   90.00
_cell.angle_gamma   90.00
#
_symmetry.space_group_name_H-M   'P 1'
#
loop_
_entity.id
_entity.type
_entity.pdbx_description
1 polymer ?
#
loop_
_entity_poly.entity_id
_entity_poly.type
_entity_poly.pdbx_seq_one_letter_code
_entity_poly.pdbx_strand_id
1 'polypeptide(L)' 'MNVKITYCSSCSQITAESVKVENELKKSFPDANITRVPGEKGNFTVEADGKKVYDYNGFTRPRFPEVGEVGASIIKEFDL' A
#
# COMPACT_ATOMS: atom_id res chain seq x y z
N MET A 1 -11.12 -7.96 5.29
CA MET A 1 -10.58 -7.04 4.27
C MET A 1 -9.35 -7.67 3.63
N ASN A 2 -9.24 -7.64 2.31
CA ASN A 2 -8.06 -8.08 1.57
C ASN A 2 -7.30 -6.86 1.06
N VAL A 3 -6.05 -6.69 1.50
CA VAL A 3 -5.19 -5.62 1.00
C VAL A 3 -4.10 -6.20 0.12
N LYS A 4 -3.92 -5.61 -1.06
CA LYS A 4 -2.92 -5.98 -2.04
C LYS A 4 -2.00 -4.80 -2.30
N ILE A 5 -0.71 -5.00 -2.05
CA ILE A 5 0.35 -4.03 -2.29
C ILE A 5 1.11 -4.49 -3.52
N THR A 6 0.92 -3.78 -4.64
CA THR A 6 1.67 -4.02 -5.87
C THR A 6 2.92 -3.15 -5.86
N TYR A 7 4.10 -3.74 -5.98
CA TYR A 7 5.37 -3.01 -5.81
C TYR A 7 6.44 -3.44 -6.81
N CYS A 8 7.34 -2.52 -7.18
CA CYS A 8 8.52 -2.83 -7.98
C CYS A 8 9.51 -3.68 -7.18
N SER A 9 9.62 -4.98 -7.49
CA SER A 9 10.54 -5.90 -6.82
C SER A 9 12.01 -5.67 -7.14
N SER A 10 12.31 -5.09 -8.30
CA SER A 10 13.68 -4.71 -8.70
C SER A 10 14.15 -3.37 -8.10
N CYS A 11 13.25 -2.63 -7.44
CA CYS A 11 13.54 -1.32 -6.88
C CYS A 11 13.70 -1.44 -5.35
N SER A 12 14.91 -1.25 -4.84
CA SER A 12 15.22 -1.46 -3.41
C SER A 12 14.40 -0.55 -2.48
N GLN A 13 14.28 0.73 -2.84
CA GLN A 13 13.49 1.70 -2.06
C GLN A 13 12.01 1.32 -2.02
N ILE A 14 11.41 1.06 -3.17
CA ILE A 14 9.98 0.67 -3.27
C ILE A 14 9.71 -0.65 -2.53
N THR A 15 10.63 -1.60 -2.61
CA THR A 15 10.54 -2.85 -1.87
C THR A 15 10.56 -2.61 -0.36
N ALA A 16 11.46 -1.77 0.15
CA ALA A 16 11.51 -1.43 1.56
C ALA A 16 10.21 -0.75 2.04
N GLU A 17 9.67 0.18 1.24
CA GLU A 17 8.41 0.86 1.54
C GLU A 17 7.22 -0.11 1.53
N SER A 18 7.20 -1.10 0.63
CA SER A 18 6.16 -2.14 0.63
C SER A 18 6.13 -2.94 1.95
N VAL A 19 7.30 -3.22 2.53
CA VAL A 19 7.42 -3.91 3.82
C VAL A 19 6.93 -3.03 4.96
N LYS A 20 7.26 -1.73 4.93
CA LYS A 20 6.81 -0.79 5.96
C LYS A 20 5.30 -0.68 5.98
N VAL A 21 4.68 -0.47 4.82
CA VAL A 21 3.22 -0.37 4.69
C VAL A 21 2.55 -1.69 5.06
N GLU A 22 3.11 -2.84 4.66
CA GLU A 22 2.60 -4.15 5.11
C GLU A 22 2.58 -4.26 6.64
N ASN A 23 3.69 -3.91 7.30
CA ASN A 23 3.79 -4.00 8.76
C ASN A 23 2.87 -3.02 9.49
N GLU A 24 2.68 -1.82 8.94
CA GLU A 24 1.73 -0.84 9.45
C GLU A 24 0.31 -1.37 9.36
N LEU A 25 -0.09 -1.84 8.18
CA LEU A 25 -1.43 -2.36 7.94
C LEU A 25 -1.72 -3.61 8.78
N LYS A 26 -0.73 -4.49 9.01
CA LYS A 26 -0.89 -5.65 9.90
C LYS A 26 -1.13 -5.24 11.36
N LYS A 27 -0.58 -4.10 11.79
CA LYS A 27 -0.80 -3.57 13.14
C LYS A 27 -2.18 -2.90 13.27
N SER A 28 -2.57 -2.12 12.25
CA SER A 28 -3.84 -1.40 12.25
C SER A 28 -5.04 -2.31 11.96
N PHE A 29 -4.85 -3.36 11.15
CA PHE A 29 -5.89 -4.29 10.71
C PHE A 29 -5.39 -5.74 10.86
N PRO A 30 -5.35 -6.29 12.10
CA PRO A 30 -4.83 -7.63 12.35
C PRO A 30 -5.62 -8.74 11.64
N ASP A 31 -6.91 -8.52 11.38
CA ASP A 31 -7.78 -9.45 10.68
C ASP A 31 -7.76 -9.27 9.14
N ALA A 32 -6.98 -8.32 8.62
CA ALA A 32 -6.87 -8.10 7.18
C ALA A 32 -5.84 -9.04 6.55
N ASN A 33 -6.22 -9.62 5.41
CA ASN A 33 -5.30 -10.42 4.61
C ASN A 33 -4.46 -9.50 3.72
N ILE A 34 -3.21 -9.26 4.10
CA ILE A 34 -2.30 -8.35 3.39
C ILE A 34 -1.33 -9.16 2.53
N THR A 35 -1.35 -8.90 1.23
CA THR A 35 -0.51 -9.58 0.23
C THR A 35 0.35 -8.57 -0.50
N ARG A 36 1.61 -8.94 -0.78
CA ARG A 36 2.53 -8.16 -1.60
C ARG A 36 2.76 -8.88 -2.92
N VAL A 37 2.54 -8.19 -4.02
CA VAL A 37 2.73 -8.75 -5.37
C VAL A 37 3.75 -7.93 -6.16
N PRO A 38 4.69 -8.59 -6.86
CA PRO A 38 5.61 -7.90 -7.73
C PRO A 38 4.85 -7.29 -8.93
N GLY A 39 5.06 -6.00 -9.16
CA GLY A 39 4.57 -5.27 -10.32
C GLY A 39 5.71 -4.82 -11.23
N GLU A 40 5.38 -3.93 -12.17
CA GLU A 40 6.35 -3.35 -13.10
C GLU A 40 7.33 -2.39 -12.42
N LYS A 41 8.37 -2.01 -13.17
CA LYS A 41 9.38 -1.06 -12.69
C LYS A 41 8.74 0.28 -12.33
N GLY A 42 8.92 0.71 -11.09
CA GLY A 42 8.35 1.96 -10.58
C GLY A 42 6.90 1.84 -10.07
N ASN A 43 6.28 0.65 -10.09
CA ASN A 43 4.96 0.48 -9.49
C ASN A 43 5.02 0.52 -7.97
N PHE A 44 4.12 1.29 -7.38
CA PHE A 44 3.76 1.17 -5.98
C PHE A 44 2.29 1.58 -5.79
N THR A 45 1.44 0.61 -5.54
CA THR A 45 -0.01 0.81 -5.48
C THR A 45 -0.57 -0.07 -4.36
N VAL A 46 -1.52 0.47 -3.60
CA VAL A 46 -2.20 -0.26 -2.54
C VAL A 46 -3.69 -0.32 -2.88
N GLU A 47 -4.22 -1.53 -2.88
CA GLU A 47 -5.63 -1.83 -3.13
C GLU A 47 -6.22 -2.52 -1.91
N ALA A 48 -7.36 -2.06 -1.40
CA ALA A 48 -8.12 -2.73 -0.35
C ALA A 48 -9.46 -3.19 -0.91
N ASP A 49 -9.77 -4.48 -0.80
CA ASP A 49 -10.95 -5.16 -1.34
C ASP A 49 -11.26 -4.77 -2.82
N GLY A 50 -10.20 -4.64 -3.63
CA GLY A 50 -10.27 -4.28 -5.05
C GLY A 50 -10.38 -2.78 -5.34
N LYS A 51 -10.46 -1.93 -4.31
CA LYS A 51 -10.42 -0.47 -4.46
C LYS A 51 -9.01 0.06 -4.26
N LYS A 52 -8.55 0.93 -5.16
CA LYS A 52 -7.26 1.59 -5.03
C LYS A 52 -7.31 2.67 -3.94
N VAL A 53 -6.59 2.46 -2.84
CA VAL A 53 -6.51 3.38 -1.69
C VAL A 53 -5.25 4.23 -1.70
N TYR A 54 -4.21 3.80 -2.42
CA TYR A 54 -2.99 4.58 -2.61
C TYR A 54 -2.35 4.32 -3.97
N ASP A 55 -1.88 5.37 -4.64
CA ASP A 55 -1.16 5.28 -5.91
C ASP A 55 0.07 6.20 -5.93
N TYR A 56 1.26 5.61 -5.85
CA TYR A 56 2.52 6.35 -5.97
C TYR A 56 2.65 7.09 -7.30
N ASN A 57 2.17 6.47 -8.38
CA ASN A 57 2.23 7.02 -9.73
C ASN A 57 1.08 7.98 -10.03
N GLY A 58 0.11 8.12 -9.11
CA GLY A 58 -0.99 9.08 -9.24
C GLY A 58 -0.61 10.52 -8.90
N PHE A 59 0.55 10.76 -8.28
CA PHE A 59 1.00 12.09 -7.90
C PHE A 59 1.86 12.74 -8.99
N THR A 60 1.69 14.05 -9.20
CA THR A 60 2.54 14.88 -10.09
C THR A 60 4.02 14.77 -9.73
N ARG A 61 4.33 14.53 -8.46
CA ARG A 61 5.64 14.11 -7.97
C ARG A 61 5.45 12.82 -7.17
N PRO A 62 5.98 11.68 -7.64
CA PRO A 62 5.85 10.43 -6.93
C PRO A 62 6.47 10.53 -5.54
N ARG A 63 5.69 10.16 -4.52
CA ARG A 63 6.14 10.12 -3.13
C ARG A 63 5.63 8.84 -2.48
N PHE A 64 6.36 8.38 -1.48
CA PHE A 64 5.89 7.29 -0.64
C PHE A 64 4.83 7.79 0.35
N PRO A 65 3.97 6.89 0.85
CA PRO A 65 3.00 7.25 1.87
C PRO A 65 3.73 7.63 3.16
N GLU A 66 3.19 8.60 3.89
CA GLU A 66 3.61 8.86 5.25
C GLU A 66 3.10 7.75 6.19
N VAL A 67 3.74 7.61 7.35
CA VAL A 67 3.33 6.62 8.35
C VAL A 67 1.88 6.89 8.77
N GLY A 68 1.02 5.88 8.64
CA GLY A 68 -0.40 5.96 8.95
C GLY A 68 -1.29 6.41 7.78
N GLU A 69 -0.73 6.92 6.69
CA GLU A 69 -1.51 7.51 5.59
C GLU A 69 -2.37 6.48 4.86
N VAL A 70 -1.79 5.30 4.58
CA VAL A 70 -2.50 4.22 3.89
C VAL A 70 -3.61 3.66 4.79
N GLY A 71 -3.33 3.47 6.09
CA GLY A 71 -4.34 3.03 7.04
C GLY A 71 -5.49 4.02 7.19
N ALA A 72 -5.19 5.32 7.29
CA ALA A 72 -6.21 6.37 7.34
C ALA A 72 -7.07 6.42 6.07
N SER A 73 -6.45 6.20 4.90
CA SER A 73 -7.16 6.15 3.62
C SER A 73 -8.13 4.97 3.57
N ILE A 74 -7.73 3.80 4.10
CA ILE A 74 -8.60 2.62 4.21
C ILE A 74 -9.77 2.89 5.17
N ILE A 75 -9.49 3.43 6.37
CA ILE A 75 -10.54 3.77 7.35
C ILE A 75 -11.58 4.69 6.72
N LYS A 76 -11.12 5.73 6.02
CA LYS A 76 -12.01 6.69 5.33
C LYS A 76 -12.81 6.06 4.20
N GLU A 77 -12.21 5.18 3.41
CA GLU A 77 -12.85 4.56 2.24
C GLU A 77 -13.89 3.50 2.62
N PHE A 78 -13.73 2.85 3.78
CA PHE A 78 -14.56 1.74 4.25
C PHE A 78 -15.39 2.06 5.50
N ASP A 79 -15.30 3.28 6.03
CA ASP A 79 -16.04 3.76 7.22
C ASP A 79 -15.85 2.83 8.44
N LEU A 80 -14.57 2.50 8.72
CA LEU A 80 -14.15 1.57 9.78
C LEU A 80 -13.90 2.24 11.14
#